data_AF-A0A351TIY5-F1
#
_entry.id   AF-A0A351TIY5-F1
#
_cell.length_a   1.000
_cell.length_b   1.000
_cell.length_c   1.000
_cell.angle_alpha   90.00
_cell.angle_beta   90.00
_cell.angle_gamma   90.00
#
_symmetry.space_group_name_H-M   'P 1'
#
loop_
_entity.id
_entity.type
_entity.pdbx_description
1 polymer ?
#
loop_
_entity_poly.entity_id
_entity_poly.type
_entity_poly.pdbx_seq_one_letter_code
_entity_poly.pdbx_strand_id
1 'polypeptide(L)'
;MEFNKSVSNPMLMGAIELMKEEDTPEHRNMFIGELAKASFLSPAIVDPAPTEGADGNLVITPGSKVQFPMLTGAEGMRFFMAFTDMGEYNKWQEKNPEQKLPYFSLKIDDYAGIVLRRDAKGNICPALGIVVNPFGANIIVPREMLAGMMSAKAAQANQAARQAAGNKVTPFRV
;
A
#
# COMPACT_ATOMS: atom_id res chain seq x y z
N MET A 1 -4.56 6.70 3.71
CA MET A 1 -3.39 6.73 4.62
C MET A 1 -3.70 7.29 6.02
N GLU A 2 -3.17 6.67 7.08
CA GLU A 2 -3.33 7.10 8.50
C GLU A 2 -1.96 7.17 9.21
N PHE A 3 -1.69 8.22 10.01
CA PHE A 3 -0.40 8.41 10.69
C PHE A 3 -0.26 7.52 11.94
N ASN A 4 0.90 6.87 12.10
CA ASN A 4 1.28 6.09 13.30
C ASN A 4 0.25 5.01 13.71
N LYS A 5 -0.51 4.50 12.74
CA LYS A 5 -1.47 3.41 12.95
C LYS A 5 -0.79 2.06 12.71
N SER A 6 -0.78 1.21 13.73
CA SER A 6 -0.28 -0.16 13.61
C SER A 6 -1.18 -0.98 12.68
N VAL A 7 -0.58 -1.98 12.03
CA VAL A 7 -1.26 -2.92 11.15
C VAL A 7 -0.76 -4.33 11.43
N SER A 8 -1.57 -5.33 11.05
CA SER A 8 -1.18 -6.74 11.07
C SER A 8 -1.94 -7.45 9.94
N ASN A 9 -1.22 -8.17 9.08
CA ASN A 9 -1.80 -8.84 7.91
C ASN A 9 -1.52 -10.36 7.91
N PRO A 10 -1.98 -11.12 8.92
CA PRO A 10 -1.69 -12.55 9.01
C PRO A 10 -2.25 -13.36 7.82
N MET A 11 -3.43 -12.99 7.31
CA MET A 11 -4.04 -13.67 6.15
C MET A 11 -3.23 -13.47 4.87
N LEU A 12 -2.70 -12.26 4.65
CA LEU A 12 -1.81 -11.98 3.53
C LEU A 12 -0.51 -12.79 3.65
N MET A 13 0.08 -12.86 4.84
CA MET A 13 1.27 -13.67 5.07
C MET A 13 1.02 -15.15 4.81
N GLY A 14 -0.12 -15.68 5.24
CA GLY A 14 -0.54 -17.04 4.92
C GLY A 14 -0.70 -17.28 3.41
N ALA A 15 -1.32 -16.34 2.69
CA ALA A 15 -1.47 -16.43 1.24
C ALA A 15 -0.12 -16.35 0.49
N ILE A 16 0.83 -15.55 0.99
CA ILE A 16 2.20 -15.50 0.46
C ILE A 16 2.90 -16.85 0.65
N GLU A 17 2.75 -17.48 1.82
CA GLU A 17 3.38 -18.77 2.10
C GLU A 17 2.82 -19.87 1.18
N LEU A 18 1.49 -19.95 1.04
CA LEU A 18 0.85 -20.88 0.12
C LEU A 18 1.32 -20.71 -1.33
N MET A 19 1.46 -19.46 -1.79
CA MET A 19 1.95 -19.15 -3.14
C MET A 19 3.43 -19.52 -3.32
N LYS A 20 4.25 -19.43 -2.26
CA LYS A 20 5.66 -19.86 -2.28
C LYS A 20 5.81 -21.37 -2.28
N GLU A 21 4.95 -22.06 -1.55
CA GLU A 21 4.92 -23.53 -1.48
C GLU A 21 4.41 -24.13 -2.79
N GLU A 22 3.30 -23.62 -3.32
CA GLU A 22 2.71 -24.07 -4.57
C GLU A 22 2.08 -22.91 -5.36
N ASP A 23 2.55 -22.70 -6.59
CA ASP A 23 2.15 -21.57 -7.42
C ASP A 23 0.91 -21.89 -8.27
N THR A 24 -0.23 -22.13 -7.60
CA THR A 24 -1.52 -22.43 -8.25
C THR A 24 -2.35 -21.18 -8.54
N PRO A 25 -3.26 -21.21 -9.53
CA PRO A 25 -4.22 -20.13 -9.75
C PRO A 25 -5.03 -19.77 -8.49
N GLU A 26 -5.38 -20.75 -7.67
CA GLU A 26 -6.12 -20.58 -6.43
C GLU A 26 -5.30 -19.80 -5.38
N HIS A 27 -4.03 -20.17 -5.17
CA HIS A 27 -3.14 -19.48 -4.25
C HIS A 27 -2.84 -18.04 -4.70
N ARG A 28 -2.64 -17.84 -6.00
CA ARG A 28 -2.51 -16.49 -6.58
C ARG A 28 -3.76 -15.65 -6.33
N ASN A 29 -4.95 -16.21 -6.55
CA ASN A 29 -6.21 -15.50 -6.31
C ASN A 29 -6.39 -15.14 -4.82
N MET A 30 -6.01 -16.03 -3.90
CA MET A 30 -5.98 -15.72 -2.47
C MET A 30 -5.01 -14.59 -2.15
N PHE A 31 -3.80 -14.61 -2.71
CA PHE A 31 -2.82 -13.53 -2.54
C PHE A 31 -3.38 -12.19 -3.04
N ILE A 32 -3.94 -12.12 -4.26
CA ILE A 32 -4.56 -10.90 -4.80
C ILE A 32 -5.71 -10.41 -3.90
N GLY A 33 -6.56 -11.34 -3.45
CA GLY A 33 -7.71 -11.05 -2.61
C GLY A 33 -7.32 -10.45 -1.26
N GLU A 34 -6.31 -11.01 -0.60
CA GLU A 34 -5.82 -10.48 0.68
C GLU A 34 -4.98 -9.22 0.50
N LEU A 35 -4.20 -9.12 -0.57
CA LEU A 35 -3.44 -7.91 -0.92
C LEU A 35 -4.36 -6.71 -1.12
N ALA A 36 -5.53 -6.89 -1.75
CA ALA A 36 -6.50 -5.83 -1.97
C ALA A 36 -7.12 -5.29 -0.66
N LYS A 37 -7.16 -6.10 0.41
CA LYS A 37 -7.72 -5.74 1.72
C LYS A 37 -6.66 -5.23 2.69
N ALA A 38 -5.40 -5.58 2.46
CA ALA A 38 -4.29 -5.33 3.36
C ALA A 38 -4.01 -3.83 3.55
N SER A 39 -3.46 -3.51 4.72
CA SER A 39 -2.92 -2.19 5.04
C SER A 39 -1.48 -2.35 5.53
N PHE A 40 -0.57 -1.56 5.02
CA PHE A 40 0.88 -1.70 5.24
C PHE A 40 1.43 -0.51 5.99
N LEU A 41 2.45 -0.72 6.81
CA LEU A 41 3.25 0.38 7.32
C LEU A 41 4.20 0.82 6.21
N SER A 42 4.26 2.12 5.96
CA SER A 42 5.23 2.72 5.06
C SER A 42 6.00 3.80 5.81
N PRO A 43 7.35 3.75 5.86
CA PRO A 43 8.15 4.81 6.46
C PRO A 43 7.90 6.11 5.73
N ALA A 44 7.93 7.22 6.45
CA ALA A 44 7.70 8.54 5.87
C ALA A 44 8.62 9.59 6.46
N ILE A 45 9.11 10.47 5.60
CA ILE A 45 9.77 11.71 5.97
C ILE A 45 8.68 12.77 6.03
N VAL A 46 8.52 13.41 7.19
CA VAL A 46 7.52 14.45 7.42
C VAL A 46 8.23 15.76 7.69
N ASP A 47 7.83 16.81 6.98
CA ASP A 47 8.39 18.17 7.10
C ASP A 47 7.26 19.19 7.35
N PRO A 48 7.22 19.89 8.51
CA PRO A 48 8.16 19.78 9.63
C PRO A 48 8.08 18.42 10.34
N ALA A 49 9.16 18.04 11.02
CA ALA A 49 9.25 16.79 11.78
C ALA A 49 8.10 16.67 12.79
N PRO A 50 7.53 15.47 13.01
CA PRO A 50 6.48 15.28 13.99
C PRO A 50 6.98 15.61 15.40
N THR A 51 6.13 16.20 16.23
CA THR A 51 6.44 16.50 17.64
C THR A 51 5.68 15.56 18.56
N GLU A 52 6.18 15.32 19.76
CA GLU A 52 5.44 14.58 20.79
C GLU A 52 4.22 15.40 21.24
N GLY A 53 3.04 14.76 21.19
CA GLY A 53 1.79 15.28 21.68
C GLY A 53 1.65 15.11 23.19
N ALA A 54 0.56 15.64 23.75
CA ALA A 54 0.30 15.63 25.19
C ALA A 54 0.16 14.23 25.82
N ASP A 55 -0.10 13.22 24.99
CA ASP A 55 -0.24 11.80 25.34
C ASP A 55 1.05 10.98 25.08
N GLY A 56 2.14 11.64 24.66
CA GLY A 56 3.40 10.98 24.29
C GLY A 56 3.41 10.36 22.89
N ASN A 57 2.31 10.46 22.13
CA ASN A 57 2.29 10.02 20.74
C ASN A 57 2.83 11.11 19.81
N LEU A 58 3.51 10.72 18.73
CA LEU A 58 3.89 11.68 17.70
C LEU A 58 2.64 12.29 17.04
N VAL A 59 2.68 13.59 16.76
CA VAL A 59 1.63 14.34 16.07
C VAL A 59 2.25 15.09 14.90
N ILE A 60 1.60 15.02 13.73
CA ILE A 60 1.97 15.79 12.55
C ILE A 60 1.26 17.15 12.55
N THR A 61 1.97 18.20 12.17
CA THR A 61 1.37 19.53 12.01
C THR A 61 0.46 19.55 10.78
N PRO A 62 -0.75 20.15 10.85
CA PRO A 62 -1.59 20.31 9.66
C PRO A 62 -0.85 21.03 8.54
N GLY A 63 -0.86 20.46 7.33
CA GLY A 63 -0.14 21.00 6.18
C GLY A 63 1.31 20.52 6.04
N SER A 64 1.81 19.65 6.94
CA SER A 64 3.10 18.99 6.78
C SER A 64 3.21 18.27 5.43
N LYS A 65 4.39 18.37 4.81
CA LYS A 65 4.75 17.61 3.60
C LYS A 65 5.14 16.20 4.00
N VAL A 66 4.51 15.21 3.38
CA VAL A 66 4.83 13.79 3.61
C VAL A 66 5.50 13.24 2.35
N GLN A 67 6.66 12.60 2.53
CA GLN A 67 7.42 11.94 1.49
C GLN A 67 7.72 10.50 1.89
N PHE A 68 7.55 9.56 0.97
CA PHE A 68 7.87 8.15 1.21
C PHE A 68 9.23 7.84 0.59
N PRO A 69 10.23 7.40 1.36
CA PRO A 69 11.51 6.98 0.80
C PRO A 69 11.34 5.69 -0.01
N MET A 70 12.10 5.58 -1.09
CA MET A 70 12.16 4.37 -1.93
C MET A 70 13.38 3.54 -1.55
N LEU A 71 13.22 2.22 -1.53
CA LEU A 71 14.33 1.28 -1.51
C LEU A 71 14.91 1.19 -2.92
N THR A 72 16.24 1.29 -3.02
CA THR A 72 16.95 1.04 -4.28
C THR A 72 17.54 -0.36 -4.24
N GLY A 73 17.05 -1.24 -5.11
CA GLY A 73 17.56 -2.60 -5.30
C GLY A 73 18.74 -2.66 -6.26
N ALA A 74 19.06 -3.88 -6.70
CA ALA A 74 20.05 -4.10 -7.74
C ALA A 74 19.71 -3.33 -9.03
N GLU A 75 20.74 -2.94 -9.78
CA GLU A 75 20.58 -2.26 -11.07
C GLU A 75 19.81 -0.92 -11.02
N GLY A 76 19.71 -0.31 -9.83
CA GLY A 76 19.03 0.98 -9.66
C GLY A 76 17.50 0.91 -9.67
N MET A 77 16.92 -0.30 -9.61
CA MET A 77 15.47 -0.49 -9.49
C MET A 77 14.95 0.12 -8.19
N ARG A 78 13.84 0.86 -8.25
CA ARG A 78 13.28 1.56 -7.08
C ARG A 78 11.90 1.05 -6.73
N PHE A 79 11.66 0.84 -5.44
CA PHE A 79 10.38 0.37 -4.91
C PHE A 79 9.99 1.15 -3.66
N PHE A 80 8.70 1.40 -3.47
CA PHE A 80 8.22 1.85 -2.16
C PHE A 80 8.16 0.67 -1.19
N MET A 81 8.45 0.92 0.08
CA MET A 81 8.42 -0.11 1.11
C MET A 81 7.02 -0.24 1.70
N ALA A 82 6.61 -1.49 1.90
CA ALA A 82 5.34 -1.88 2.51
C ALA A 82 5.61 -2.97 3.55
N PHE A 83 5.30 -2.71 4.82
CA PHE A 83 5.51 -3.68 5.90
C PHE A 83 4.17 -4.22 6.40
N THR A 84 4.07 -5.53 6.57
CA THR A 84 2.82 -6.20 6.97
C THR A 84 2.48 -6.01 8.44
N ASP A 85 3.45 -5.62 9.25
CA ASP A 85 3.35 -5.44 10.69
C ASP A 85 4.57 -4.67 11.25
N MET A 86 4.52 -4.37 12.55
CA MET A 86 5.58 -3.67 13.27
C MET A 86 6.88 -4.48 13.34
N GLY A 87 6.83 -5.81 13.36
CA GLY A 87 8.03 -6.64 13.43
C GLY A 87 8.88 -6.50 12.18
N GLU A 88 8.25 -6.58 11.01
CA GLU A 88 8.91 -6.37 9.71
C GLU A 88 9.43 -4.95 9.55
N TYR A 89 8.67 -3.96 10.03
CA TYR A 89 9.10 -2.57 10.04
C TYR A 89 10.32 -2.33 10.95
N ASN A 90 10.34 -2.92 12.14
CA ASN A 90 11.44 -2.78 13.09
C ASN A 90 12.74 -3.38 12.53
N LYS A 91 12.68 -4.51 11.81
CA LYS A 91 13.85 -5.07 11.11
C LYS A 91 14.49 -4.07 10.15
N TRP A 92 13.69 -3.27 9.45
CA TRP A 92 14.19 -2.21 8.58
C TRP A 92 14.79 -1.05 9.39
N GLN A 93 14.12 -0.59 10.44
CA GLN A 93 14.64 0.48 11.31
C GLN A 93 15.97 0.11 11.96
N GLU A 94 16.12 -1.12 12.45
CA GLU A 94 17.37 -1.60 13.06
C GLU A 94 18.54 -1.59 12.06
N LYS A 95 18.26 -1.83 10.78
CA LYS A 95 19.26 -1.73 9.70
C LYS A 95 19.50 -0.31 9.21
N ASN A 96 18.64 0.63 9.59
CA ASN A 96 18.72 2.04 9.21
C ASN A 96 18.61 2.94 10.47
N PRO A 97 19.50 2.76 11.47
CA PRO A 97 19.36 3.39 12.78
C PRO A 97 19.45 4.92 12.73
N GLU A 98 20.11 5.45 11.70
CA GLU A 98 20.20 6.89 11.44
C GLU A 98 18.88 7.49 10.92
N GLN A 99 17.91 6.65 10.53
CA GLN A 99 16.62 7.02 9.97
C GLN A 99 15.47 6.45 10.82
N LYS A 100 15.32 6.95 12.06
CA LYS A 100 14.08 6.78 12.83
C LYS A 100 12.97 7.61 12.19
N LEU A 101 12.40 7.09 11.12
CA LEU A 101 11.26 7.68 10.45
C LEU A 101 9.98 7.27 11.17
N PRO A 102 8.95 8.13 11.23
CA PRO A 102 7.61 7.65 11.51
C PRO A 102 7.07 6.81 10.34
N TYR A 103 5.89 6.24 10.52
CA TYR A 103 5.21 5.47 9.49
C TYR A 103 3.76 5.90 9.31
N PHE A 104 3.23 5.61 8.12
CA PHE A 104 1.81 5.70 7.81
C PHE A 104 1.27 4.32 7.45
N SER A 105 0.03 4.06 7.83
CA SER A 105 -0.76 2.94 7.32
C SER A 105 -1.29 3.28 5.93
N LEU A 106 -0.86 2.56 4.90
CA LEU A 106 -1.24 2.73 3.50
C LEU A 106 -1.92 1.47 2.97
N LYS A 107 -2.97 1.64 2.16
CA LYS A 107 -3.58 0.56 1.38
C LYS A 107 -2.98 0.52 -0.03
N ILE A 108 -3.28 -0.54 -0.78
CA ILE A 108 -2.88 -0.66 -2.19
C ILE A 108 -3.37 0.52 -3.04
N ASP A 109 -4.56 1.06 -2.75
CA ASP A 109 -5.06 2.26 -3.44
C ASP A 109 -4.15 3.48 -3.21
N ASP A 110 -3.64 3.66 -1.98
CA ASP A 110 -2.75 4.78 -1.64
C ASP A 110 -1.43 4.63 -2.42
N TYR A 111 -0.84 3.43 -2.44
CA TYR A 111 0.37 3.15 -3.22
C TYR A 111 0.16 3.32 -4.72
N ALA A 112 -0.95 2.83 -5.26
CA ALA A 112 -1.30 3.02 -6.67
C ALA A 112 -1.43 4.52 -6.99
N GLY A 113 -2.06 5.30 -6.11
CA GLY A 113 -2.16 6.75 -6.21
C GLY A 113 -0.82 7.48 -6.18
N ILE A 114 0.23 6.89 -5.60
CA ILE A 114 1.59 7.44 -5.61
C ILE A 114 2.36 6.97 -6.85
N VAL A 115 2.39 5.66 -7.11
CA VAL A 115 3.18 5.03 -8.18
C VAL A 115 2.62 5.42 -9.55
N LEU A 116 1.30 5.37 -9.74
CA LEU A 116 0.69 5.59 -11.06
C LEU A 116 0.51 7.06 -11.40
N ARG A 117 0.68 7.96 -10.42
CA ARG A 117 0.52 9.40 -10.62
C ARG A 117 1.59 9.96 -11.55
N ARG A 118 1.16 10.95 -12.34
CA ARG A 118 2.04 11.85 -13.08
C ARG A 118 2.20 13.14 -12.31
N ASP A 119 3.41 13.68 -12.26
CA ASP A 119 3.64 15.00 -11.71
C ASP A 119 3.05 16.10 -12.61
N ALA A 120 3.10 17.36 -12.16
CA ALA A 120 2.60 18.51 -12.93
C ALA A 120 3.30 18.71 -14.28
N LYS A 121 4.47 18.09 -14.48
CA LYS A 121 5.25 18.12 -15.72
C LYS A 121 5.02 16.88 -16.59
N GLY A 122 4.15 15.96 -16.17
CA GLY A 122 3.82 14.74 -16.89
C GLY A 122 4.76 13.56 -16.63
N ASN A 123 5.78 13.72 -15.77
CA ASN A 123 6.72 12.65 -15.45
C ASN A 123 6.04 11.55 -14.64
N ILE A 124 6.41 10.30 -14.92
CA ILE A 124 5.97 9.15 -14.17
C ILE A 124 6.82 8.98 -12.90
N CYS A 125 6.22 8.46 -11.83
CA CYS A 125 6.99 8.00 -10.68
C CYS A 125 8.02 6.96 -11.14
N PRO A 126 9.30 7.07 -10.74
CA PRO A 126 10.35 6.13 -11.13
C PRO A 126 10.25 4.78 -10.41
N ALA A 127 9.36 4.64 -9.42
CA ALA A 127 9.16 3.38 -8.71
C ALA A 127 8.53 2.33 -9.65
N LEU A 128 9.12 1.14 -9.67
CA LEU A 128 8.63 -0.02 -10.42
C LEU A 128 7.48 -0.74 -9.70
N GLY A 129 7.12 -0.30 -8.49
CA GLY A 129 6.07 -0.88 -7.68
C GLY A 129 6.33 -0.69 -6.19
N ILE A 130 5.83 -1.64 -5.40
CA ILE A 130 6.12 -1.74 -3.97
C ILE A 130 6.85 -3.06 -3.68
N VAL A 131 7.65 -3.06 -2.62
CA VAL A 131 8.26 -4.25 -2.04
C VAL A 131 7.65 -4.51 -0.67
N VAL A 132 7.03 -5.67 -0.51
CA VAL A 132 6.42 -6.13 0.74
C VAL A 132 7.46 -6.87 1.57
N ASN A 133 7.69 -6.40 2.79
CA ASN A 133 8.64 -6.94 3.76
C ASN A 133 10.03 -7.17 3.14
N PRO A 134 10.77 -6.11 2.76
CA PRO A 134 12.06 -6.23 2.07
C PRO A 134 13.13 -7.06 2.82
N PHE A 135 13.03 -7.19 4.14
CA PHE A 135 13.92 -8.01 4.98
C PHE A 135 13.27 -9.30 5.49
N GLY A 136 12.08 -9.62 5.01
CA GLY A 136 11.32 -10.82 5.36
C GLY A 136 10.88 -11.54 4.10
N ALA A 137 9.58 -11.48 3.80
CA ALA A 137 9.01 -12.20 2.65
C ALA A 137 9.55 -11.74 1.28
N ASN A 138 9.99 -10.48 1.18
CA ASN A 138 10.56 -9.81 0.01
C ASN A 138 9.75 -10.03 -1.28
N ILE A 139 8.46 -9.69 -1.23
CA ILE A 139 7.55 -9.84 -2.38
C ILE A 139 7.44 -8.54 -3.14
N ILE A 140 7.71 -8.56 -4.44
CA ILE A 140 7.51 -7.39 -5.31
C ILE A 140 6.07 -7.41 -5.82
N VAL A 141 5.36 -6.30 -5.60
CA VAL A 141 4.09 -6.02 -6.27
C VAL A 141 4.37 -4.96 -7.34
N PRO A 142 4.45 -5.36 -8.62
CA PRO A 142 4.88 -4.46 -9.68
C PRO A 142 3.81 -3.42 -10.02
N ARG A 143 4.24 -2.33 -10.66
CA ARG A 143 3.39 -1.23 -11.13
C ARG A 143 2.20 -1.73 -11.96
N GLU A 144 2.45 -2.69 -12.84
CA GLU A 144 1.45 -3.26 -13.74
C GLU A 144 0.34 -3.95 -12.95
N MET A 145 0.70 -4.64 -11.87
CA MET A 145 -0.23 -5.29 -10.98
C MET A 145 -1.07 -4.26 -10.20
N LEU A 146 -0.44 -3.20 -9.68
CA LEU A 146 -1.17 -2.09 -9.06
C LEU A 146 -2.18 -1.48 -10.04
N ALA A 147 -1.79 -1.23 -11.29
CA ALA A 147 -2.67 -0.70 -12.34
C ALA A 147 -3.81 -1.66 -12.69
N GLY A 148 -3.53 -2.97 -12.76
CA GLY A 148 -4.53 -4.02 -12.98
C GLY A 148 -5.57 -4.06 -11.85
N MET A 149 -5.13 -3.98 -10.60
CA MET A 149 -6.03 -3.94 -9.43
C MET A 149 -6.93 -2.70 -9.45
N MET A 150 -6.39 -1.51 -9.78
CA MET A 150 -7.19 -0.29 -9.90
C MET A 150 -8.23 -0.40 -11.02
N SER A 151 -7.85 -0.99 -12.16
CA SER A 151 -8.75 -1.18 -13.31
C SER A 151 -9.89 -2.16 -12.97
N ALA A 152 -9.57 -3.28 -12.31
CA ALA A 152 -10.57 -4.25 -11.86
C ALA A 152 -11.55 -3.63 -10.87
N LYS A 153 -11.05 -2.85 -9.90
CA LYS A 153 -11.89 -2.14 -8.92
C LYS A 153 -12.81 -1.11 -9.57
N ALA A 154 -12.32 -0.34 -10.55
CA ALA A 154 -13.13 0.62 -11.30
C ALA A 154 -14.23 -0.08 -12.13
N ALA A 155 -13.91 -1.23 -12.75
CA ALA A 155 -14.88 -2.04 -13.49
C ALA A 155 -16.00 -2.56 -12.58
N GLN A 156 -15.65 -3.07 -11.39
CA GLN A 156 -16.62 -3.53 -10.38
C GLN A 156 -17.52 -2.39 -9.89
N ALA A 157 -16.94 -1.22 -9.59
CA ALA A 157 -17.71 -0.05 -9.17
C ALA A 157 -18.70 0.41 -10.25
N ASN A 158 -18.27 0.44 -11.52
CA ASN A 158 -19.15 0.77 -12.65
C ASN A 158 -20.28 -0.24 -12.83
N GLN A 159 -20.00 -1.53 -12.66
CA GLN A 159 -21.03 -2.58 -12.73
C GLN A 159 -22.05 -2.43 -11.59
N ALA A 160 -21.59 -2.24 -10.35
CA ALA A 160 -22.46 -2.04 -9.18
C ALA A 160 -23.33 -0.78 -9.34
N ALA A 161 -22.77 0.32 -9.83
CA ALA A 161 -23.52 1.55 -10.08
C ALA A 161 -24.60 1.36 -11.17
N ARG A 162 -24.29 0.62 -12.24
CA ARG A 162 -25.28 0.27 -13.29
C ARG A 162 -26.41 -0.60 -12.76
N GLN A 163 -26.10 -1.58 -11.92
CA GLN A 163 -27.11 -2.44 -11.28
C GLN A 163 -28.01 -1.65 -10.31
N ALA A 164 -27.42 -0.77 -9.50
CA ALA A 164 -28.17 0.09 -8.58
C ALA A 164 -29.06 1.13 -9.30
N ALA A 165 -28.63 1.63 -10.47
CA ALA A 165 -29.43 2.52 -11.31
C ALA A 165 -30.56 1.78 -12.03
N GLY A 166 -30.29 0.57 -12.53
CA GLY A 166 -31.30 -0.30 -13.17
C GLY A 166 -32.40 -0.76 -12.21
N ASN A 167 -32.09 -0.94 -10.92
CA ASN A 167 -33.07 -1.34 -9.90
C ASN A 167 -33.95 -0.17 -9.39
N LYS A 168 -33.66 1.08 -9.77
CA LYS A 168 -34.45 2.27 -9.41
C LYS A 168 -35.48 2.69 -10.47
N VAL A 169 -35.48 2.05 -11.65
CA VAL A 169 -36.36 2.42 -12.77
C VAL A 169 -37.54 1.48 -13.00
N THR A 170 -37.86 0.57 -12.08
CA THR A 170 -39.12 -0.19 -12.14
C THR A 170 -40.29 0.72 -11.72
N PRO A 171 -41.18 1.13 -12.64
CA PRO A 171 -42.21 2.10 -12.36
C PRO A 171 -43.36 1.43 -11.60
N PHE A 172 -43.89 2.14 -10.61
CA PHE A 172 -45.20 1.83 -10.02
C PHE A 172 -46.24 1.81 -11.15
N ARG A 173 -46.88 0.65 -11.36
CA ARG A 173 -48.04 0.49 -12.23
C ARG A 173 -49.04 -0.34 -11.45
N VAL A 174 -50.06 0.31 -10.88
CA VAL A 174 -51.52 0.12 -11.10
C VAL A 174 -52.22 1.25 -10.36
#